data_AF-A0A4Y8KR24-F1
#
_entry.id   AF-A0A4Y8KR24-F1
#
_cell.length_a   1.000
_cell.length_b   1.000
_cell.length_c   1.000
_cell.angle_alpha   90.00
_cell.angle_beta   90.00
_cell.angle_gamma   90.00
#
_symmetry.space_group_name_H-M   'P 1'
#
loop_
_entity.id
_entity.type
_entity.pdbx_description
1 polymer ?
#
loop_
_entity_poly.entity_id
_entity_poly.type
_entity_poly.pdbx_seq_one_letter_code
_entity_poly.pdbx_strand_id
1 'polypeptide(L)'
;MNQPFLWGGLLAFAVAAGSVRLVVGRPLLRRRSVRVSQVGAAVAFVSGLALVFHCAAMFFGPWIDAVPFLQAPADMVRARGVGSEIAYWAPAAALVVAWRRVWWPALAAIVITLAGVGVTMFWPYPLVVHLVWLTAVIIIGSLIPTLLLRGPRTAR
;
A
#
# COMPACT_ATOMS: atom_id res chain seq x y z
N MET A 1 -12.89 -17.92 -2.76
CA MET A 1 -13.99 -16.93 -2.66
C MET A 1 -13.75 -15.85 -3.70
N ASN A 2 -14.54 -15.82 -4.76
CA ASN A 2 -14.46 -14.80 -5.81
C ASN A 2 -15.32 -13.61 -5.36
N GLN A 3 -14.71 -12.55 -4.83
CA GLN A 3 -15.41 -11.28 -4.55
C GLN A 3 -15.00 -10.20 -5.56
N PRO A 4 -15.33 -10.36 -6.86
CA PRO A 4 -14.92 -9.43 -7.91
C PRO A 4 -15.45 -8.02 -7.66
N PHE A 5 -16.63 -7.88 -7.05
CA PHE A 5 -17.22 -6.59 -6.72
C PHE A 5 -16.44 -5.83 -5.64
N LEU A 6 -15.89 -6.51 -4.63
CA LEU A 6 -15.10 -5.86 -3.58
C LEU A 6 -13.77 -5.36 -4.14
N TRP A 7 -13.07 -6.19 -4.91
CA TRP A 7 -11.81 -5.80 -5.56
C TRP A 7 -12.01 -4.73 -6.63
N GLY A 8 -13.06 -4.84 -7.43
CA GLY A 8 -13.45 -3.81 -8.41
C GLY A 8 -13.80 -2.48 -7.73
N GLY A 9 -14.53 -2.53 -6.61
CA GLY A 9 -14.85 -1.34 -5.81
C GLY A 9 -13.62 -0.69 -5.18
N LEU A 10 -12.69 -1.46 -4.63
CA LEU A 10 -11.43 -0.95 -4.08
C LEU A 10 -10.53 -0.35 -5.16
N LEU A 11 -10.43 -1.00 -6.32
CA LEU A 11 -9.71 -0.46 -7.46
C LEU A 11 -10.34 0.85 -7.93
N ALA A 12 -11.66 0.88 -8.10
CA ALA A 12 -12.39 2.09 -8.49
C ALA A 12 -12.18 3.21 -7.46
N PHE A 13 -12.19 2.90 -6.16
CA PHE A 13 -11.91 3.87 -5.11
C PHE A 13 -10.48 4.41 -5.18
N ALA A 14 -9.47 3.54 -5.33
CA ALA A 14 -8.08 3.95 -5.43
C ALA A 14 -7.84 4.81 -6.68
N VAL A 15 -8.44 4.43 -7.81
CA VAL A 15 -8.41 5.19 -9.06
C VAL A 15 -9.12 6.52 -8.90
N ALA A 16 -10.31 6.57 -8.31
CA ALA A 16 -11.04 7.80 -8.06
C ALA A 16 -10.26 8.74 -7.14
N ALA A 17 -9.68 8.23 -6.05
CA ALA A 17 -8.84 9.01 -5.15
C ALA A 17 -7.60 9.57 -5.88
N GLY A 18 -6.94 8.75 -6.71
CA GLY A 18 -5.84 9.18 -7.57
C GLY A 18 -6.25 10.27 -8.57
N SER A 19 -7.37 10.07 -9.26
CA SER A 19 -7.93 11.02 -10.24
C SER A 19 -8.32 12.34 -9.56
N VAL A 20 -9.01 12.30 -8.42
CA VAL A 20 -9.33 13.48 -7.61
C VAL A 20 -8.04 14.21 -7.24
N ARG A 21 -7.00 13.49 -6.81
CA ARG A 21 -5.71 14.11 -6.49
C ARG A 21 -5.06 14.79 -7.70
N LEU A 22 -5.11 14.16 -8.88
CA LEU A 22 -4.57 14.71 -10.12
C LEU A 22 -5.34 15.95 -10.57
N VAL A 23 -6.67 15.93 -10.49
CA VAL A 23 -7.55 17.05 -10.89
C VAL A 23 -7.43 18.23 -9.92
N VAL A 24 -7.44 17.96 -8.60
CA VAL A 24 -7.40 19.03 -7.58
C VAL A 24 -5.98 19.60 -7.45
N GLY A 25 -4.94 18.80 -7.69
CA GLY A 25 -3.53 19.21 -7.65
C GLY A 25 -3.03 19.72 -6.29
N ARG A 26 -3.89 19.73 -5.27
CA ARG A 26 -3.64 20.25 -3.92
C ARG A 26 -4.28 19.30 -2.89
N PRO A 27 -3.68 19.18 -1.69
CA PRO A 27 -4.27 18.38 -0.62
C PRO A 27 -5.59 19.02 -0.17
N LEU A 28 -6.62 18.19 -0.01
CA LEU A 28 -7.94 18.64 0.46
C LEU A 28 -7.88 19.18 1.90
N LEU A 29 -7.03 18.61 2.76
CA LEU A 29 -6.82 19.09 4.13
C LEU A 29 -5.60 20.02 4.22
N ARG A 30 -5.73 21.20 3.61
CA ARG A 30 -4.64 22.17 3.43
C ARG A 30 -3.94 22.62 4.73
N ARG A 31 -4.63 22.63 5.87
CA ARG A 31 -4.07 22.98 7.20
C ARG A 31 -3.19 21.90 7.81
N ARG A 32 -3.39 20.62 7.45
CA ARG A 32 -2.64 19.47 7.98
C ARG A 32 -1.68 18.85 6.95
N SER A 33 -1.61 19.43 5.77
CA SER A 33 -0.82 18.87 4.68
C SER A 33 0.68 19.10 4.87
N VAL A 34 1.48 18.09 4.57
CA VAL A 34 2.93 18.10 4.77
C VAL A 34 3.65 17.99 3.43
N ARG A 35 4.84 18.60 3.35
CA ARG A 35 5.76 18.43 2.22
C ARG A 35 6.54 17.15 2.41
N VAL A 36 6.44 16.25 1.43
CA VAL A 36 7.31 15.08 1.34
C VAL A 36 8.48 15.45 0.44
N SER A 37 9.71 15.08 0.84
CA SER A 37 10.88 15.23 -0.02
C SER A 37 10.74 14.32 -1.26
N GLN A 38 11.41 14.65 -2.36
CA GLN A 38 11.42 13.77 -3.54
C GLN A 38 11.91 12.36 -3.20
N VAL A 39 12.95 12.27 -2.35
CA VAL A 39 13.45 10.98 -1.83
C VAL A 39 12.36 10.24 -1.04
N GLY A 40 11.65 10.92 -0.13
CA GLY A 40 10.56 10.28 0.63
C GLY A 40 9.40 9.84 -0.26
N ALA A 41 9.09 10.60 -1.32
CA ALA A 41 8.07 10.22 -2.29
C ALA A 41 8.50 9.00 -3.11
N ALA A 42 9.76 8.95 -3.56
CA ALA A 42 10.32 7.81 -4.27
C ALA A 42 10.34 6.55 -3.40
N VAL A 43 10.80 6.66 -2.14
CA VAL A 43 10.78 5.54 -1.18
C VAL A 43 9.35 5.05 -0.96
N ALA A 44 8.39 5.94 -0.69
CA ALA A 44 7.00 5.55 -0.51
C ALA A 44 6.41 4.87 -1.77
N PHE A 45 6.76 5.35 -2.96
CA PHE A 45 6.29 4.77 -4.22
C PHE A 45 6.87 3.36 -4.44
N VAL A 46 8.19 3.19 -4.28
CA VAL A 46 8.87 1.89 -4.43
C VAL A 46 8.38 0.91 -3.37
N SER A 47 8.25 1.34 -2.11
CA SER A 47 7.66 0.52 -1.05
C SER A 47 6.23 0.10 -1.36
N GLY A 48 5.40 1.02 -1.86
CA GLY A 48 4.03 0.72 -2.27
C GLY A 48 3.98 -0.31 -3.40
N LEU A 49 4.83 -0.18 -4.42
CA LEU A 49 4.94 -1.15 -5.51
C LEU A 49 5.39 -2.52 -5.00
N ALA A 50 6.37 -2.58 -4.11
CA ALA A 50 6.83 -3.84 -3.53
C ALA A 50 5.71 -4.55 -2.72
N LEU A 51 4.92 -3.79 -1.94
CA LEU A 51 3.77 -4.33 -1.22
C LEU A 51 2.66 -4.81 -2.18
N VAL A 52 2.37 -4.06 -3.23
CA VAL A 52 1.41 -4.45 -4.26
C VAL A 52 1.86 -5.74 -4.95
N PHE A 53 3.14 -5.83 -5.33
CA PHE A 53 3.72 -7.04 -5.90
C PHE A 53 3.60 -8.23 -4.94
N HIS A 54 3.92 -8.03 -3.66
CA HIS A 54 3.80 -9.06 -2.64
C HIS A 54 2.37 -9.61 -2.53
N CYS A 55 1.38 -8.72 -2.44
CA CYS A 55 -0.04 -9.11 -2.45
C CYS A 55 -0.43 -9.78 -3.78
N ALA A 56 0.06 -9.28 -4.91
CA ALA A 56 -0.25 -9.83 -6.22
C ALA A 56 0.31 -11.24 -6.41
N ALA A 57 1.54 -11.49 -5.96
CA ALA A 57 2.17 -12.81 -5.98
C ALA A 57 1.37 -13.84 -5.17
N MET A 58 0.79 -13.43 -4.04
CA MET A 58 -0.04 -14.31 -3.20
C MET A 58 -1.41 -14.64 -3.80
N PHE A 59 -2.10 -13.65 -4.39
CA PHE A 59 -3.50 -13.80 -4.80
C PHE A 59 -3.72 -14.02 -6.30
N PHE A 60 -2.79 -13.57 -7.14
CA PHE A 60 -2.93 -13.53 -8.60
C PHE A 60 -1.81 -14.32 -9.28
N GLY A 61 -1.49 -15.50 -8.74
CA GLY A 61 -0.40 -16.36 -9.20
C GLY A 61 -0.28 -16.51 -10.72
N PRO A 62 -1.35 -16.93 -11.43
CA PRO A 62 -1.31 -17.12 -12.88
C PRO A 62 -0.90 -15.88 -13.68
N TRP A 63 -1.22 -14.68 -13.20
CA TRP A 63 -0.88 -13.42 -13.85
C TRP A 63 0.59 -13.04 -13.63
N ILE A 64 1.11 -13.33 -12.43
CA ILE A 64 2.51 -13.07 -12.08
C ILE A 64 3.42 -14.08 -12.76
N ASP A 65 3.02 -15.36 -12.81
CA ASP A 65 3.81 -16.44 -13.40
C ASP A 65 3.91 -16.35 -14.92
N ALA A 66 2.98 -15.63 -15.56
CA ALA A 66 3.05 -15.28 -16.99
C ALA A 66 4.24 -14.37 -17.33
N VAL A 67 4.88 -13.77 -16.33
CA VAL A 67 6.04 -12.89 -16.49
C VAL A 67 7.28 -13.62 -15.95
N PRO A 68 8.15 -14.19 -16.82
CA PRO A 68 9.21 -15.10 -16.38
C PRO A 68 10.18 -14.50 -15.34
N PHE A 69 10.51 -13.21 -15.47
CA PHE A 69 11.43 -12.55 -14.54
C PHE A 69 10.85 -12.35 -13.13
N LEU A 70 9.53 -12.49 -12.95
CA LEU A 70 8.86 -12.36 -11.66
C LEU A 70 8.66 -13.69 -10.93
N GLN A 71 8.94 -14.84 -11.57
CA GLN A 71 8.69 -16.16 -10.99
C GLN A 71 9.50 -16.38 -9.71
N ALA A 72 10.83 -16.27 -9.77
CA ALA A 72 11.70 -16.44 -8.61
C ALA A 72 11.32 -15.57 -7.39
N PRO A 73 11.11 -14.24 -7.52
CA PRO A 73 10.66 -13.44 -6.39
C PRO A 73 9.22 -13.76 -5.95
N ALA A 74 8.34 -14.19 -6.86
CA ALA A 74 6.97 -14.59 -6.51
C ALA A 74 6.95 -15.90 -5.71
N ASP A 75 7.79 -16.87 -6.07
CA ASP A 75 7.91 -18.14 -5.37
C ASP A 75 8.47 -17.93 -3.95
N MET A 76 9.45 -17.04 -3.79
CA MET A 76 9.95 -16.62 -2.48
C MET A 76 8.82 -16.06 -1.60
N VAL A 77 7.94 -15.24 -2.16
CA VAL A 77 6.78 -14.69 -1.44
C VAL A 77 5.80 -15.82 -1.07
N ARG A 78 5.42 -16.67 -2.03
CA ARG A 78 4.45 -17.75 -1.79
C ARG A 78 4.93 -18.82 -0.82
N ALA A 79 6.25 -18.98 -0.67
CA ALA A 79 6.83 -19.93 0.27
C ALA A 79 6.49 -19.62 1.75
N ARG A 80 5.99 -18.41 2.07
CA ARG A 80 5.61 -17.97 3.43
C ARG A 80 6.69 -18.16 4.50
N GLY A 81 7.96 -18.32 4.09
CA GLY A 81 9.10 -18.37 4.98
C GLY A 81 9.64 -16.97 5.29
N VAL A 82 10.82 -16.93 5.91
CA VAL A 82 11.52 -15.68 6.29
C VAL A 82 11.67 -14.70 5.13
N GLY A 83 11.91 -15.18 3.91
CA GLY A 83 11.99 -14.34 2.72
C GLY A 83 10.69 -13.58 2.42
N SER A 84 9.54 -14.24 2.60
CA SER A 84 8.21 -13.60 2.46
C SER A 84 7.98 -12.56 3.55
N GLU A 85 8.36 -12.84 4.79
CA GLU A 85 8.25 -11.89 5.91
C GLU A 85 9.07 -10.63 5.65
N ILE A 86 10.32 -10.79 5.23
CA ILE A 86 11.20 -9.66 4.87
C ILE A 86 10.62 -8.88 3.69
N ALA A 87 10.15 -9.57 2.65
CA ALA A 87 9.53 -8.97 1.48
C ALA A 87 8.26 -8.17 1.80
N TYR A 88 7.63 -8.42 2.95
CA TYR A 88 6.50 -7.64 3.45
C TYR A 88 6.93 -6.53 4.41
N TRP A 89 7.63 -6.87 5.49
CA TRP A 89 7.92 -5.95 6.59
C TRP A 89 8.92 -4.87 6.22
N ALA A 90 9.92 -5.17 5.39
CA ALA A 90 10.90 -4.18 4.96
C ALA A 90 10.25 -3.03 4.16
N PRO A 91 9.47 -3.27 3.08
CA PRO A 91 8.79 -2.19 2.38
C PRO A 91 7.70 -1.51 3.23
N ALA A 92 7.00 -2.24 4.10
CA ALA A 92 6.04 -1.66 5.05
C ALA A 92 6.71 -0.65 6.00
N ALA A 93 7.83 -1.02 6.61
CA ALA A 93 8.60 -0.14 7.49
C ALA A 93 9.14 1.07 6.73
N ALA A 94 9.69 0.87 5.53
CA ALA A 94 10.17 1.96 4.68
C ALA A 94 9.05 2.94 4.29
N LEU A 95 7.83 2.44 4.03
CA LEU A 95 6.66 3.29 3.77
C LEU A 95 6.30 4.15 4.99
N VAL A 96 6.27 3.55 6.19
CA VAL A 96 6.02 4.27 7.46
C VAL A 96 7.08 5.35 7.69
N VAL A 97 8.36 5.02 7.48
CA VAL A 97 9.47 5.98 7.62
C VAL A 97 9.36 7.12 6.61
N ALA A 98 9.00 6.82 5.35
CA ALA A 98 8.78 7.84 4.34
C ALA A 98 7.64 8.81 4.72
N TRP A 99 6.63 8.32 5.44
CA TRP A 99 5.48 9.10 5.91
C TRP A 99 5.59 9.57 7.36
N ARG A 100 6.75 9.44 8.02
CA ARG A 100 6.93 9.79 9.44
C ARG A 100 6.56 11.22 9.83
N ARG A 101 6.48 12.13 8.86
CA ARG A 101 6.12 13.54 9.07
C ARG A 101 4.64 13.83 8.85
N VAL A 102 3.84 12.84 8.41
CA VAL A 102 2.39 12.97 8.23
C VAL A 102 1.71 13.08 9.61
N TRP A 103 0.52 13.70 9.64
CA TRP A 103 -0.30 13.84 10.85
C TRP A 103 -0.37 12.53 11.64
N TRP A 104 0.00 12.56 12.92
CA TRP A 104 0.22 11.35 13.74
C TRP A 104 -0.93 10.33 13.70
N PRO A 105 -2.23 10.72 13.76
CA PRO A 105 -3.33 9.77 13.63
C PRO A 105 -3.37 9.03 12.29
N ALA A 106 -3.00 9.68 11.19
CA ALA A 106 -2.90 9.02 9.89
C ALA A 106 -1.69 8.06 9.83
N LEU A 107 -0.58 8.43 10.48
CA LEU A 107 0.57 7.54 10.64
C LEU A 107 0.22 6.31 11.50
N ALA A 108 -0.50 6.51 12.60
CA ALA A 108 -0.98 5.42 13.44
C ALA A 108 -1.93 4.49 12.65
N ALA A 109 -2.85 5.06 11.86
CA ALA A 109 -3.77 4.29 11.05
C ALA A 109 -3.05 3.40 10.02
N ILE A 110 -2.03 3.92 9.32
CA ILE A 110 -1.26 3.12 8.36
C ILE A 110 -0.40 2.06 9.05
N VAL A 111 0.21 2.38 10.20
CA VAL A 111 0.99 1.42 10.99
C VAL A 111 0.10 0.27 11.48
N ILE A 112 -1.06 0.58 12.06
CA ILE A 112 -2.00 -0.42 12.58
C ILE A 112 -2.52 -1.32 11.46
N THR A 113 -2.87 -0.74 10.30
CA THR A 113 -3.37 -1.54 9.18
C THR A 113 -2.29 -2.41 8.54
N LEU A 114 -1.07 -1.90 8.35
CA LEU A 114 0.07 -2.72 7.90
C LEU A 114 0.41 -3.82 8.91
N ALA A 115 0.39 -3.52 10.20
CA ALA A 115 0.61 -4.53 11.23
C ALA A 115 -0.48 -5.60 11.20
N GLY A 116 -1.75 -5.20 11.08
CA GLY A 116 -2.88 -6.13 10.97
C GLY A 116 -2.79 -7.04 9.74
N VAL A 117 -2.43 -6.50 8.57
CA VAL A 117 -2.19 -7.30 7.36
C VAL A 117 -1.07 -8.31 7.57
N GLY A 118 0.08 -7.88 8.11
CA GLY A 118 1.23 -8.75 8.36
C GLY A 118 0.92 -9.85 9.37
N VAL A 119 0.33 -9.50 10.51
CA VAL A 119 -0.07 -10.48 11.54
C VAL A 119 -1.06 -11.49 10.97
N THR A 120 -2.12 -11.04 10.31
CA THR A 120 -3.12 -11.96 9.75
C THR A 120 -2.62 -12.80 8.57
N MET A 121 -1.49 -12.42 7.97
CA MET A 121 -0.85 -13.14 6.89
C MET A 121 0.05 -14.28 7.39
N PHE A 122 0.83 -14.03 8.44
CA PHE A 122 1.84 -14.98 8.95
C PHE A 122 1.35 -15.83 10.14
N TRP A 123 0.24 -15.44 10.78
CA TRP A 123 -0.42 -16.21 11.82
C TRP A 123 -1.69 -16.90 11.32
N PRO A 124 -2.17 -17.96 12.00
CA PRO A 124 -3.33 -18.74 11.59
C PRO A 124 -4.64 -17.97 11.86
N TYR A 125 -4.91 -16.95 11.04
CA TYR A 125 -6.17 -16.23 11.00
C TYR A 125 -7.02 -16.65 9.80
N PRO A 126 -8.36 -16.60 9.89
CA PRO A 126 -9.22 -16.84 8.74
C PRO A 126 -8.95 -15.82 7.62
N LEU A 127 -8.99 -16.27 6.37
CA LEU A 127 -8.75 -15.43 5.18
C LEU A 127 -9.63 -14.17 5.16
N VAL A 128 -10.88 -14.28 5.61
CA VAL A 128 -11.81 -13.14 5.68
C VAL A 128 -11.27 -12.02 6.56
N VAL A 129 -10.63 -12.34 7.69
CA VAL A 129 -10.03 -11.36 8.59
C VAL A 129 -8.87 -10.64 7.91
N HIS A 130 -8.01 -11.39 7.21
CA HIS A 130 -6.92 -10.81 6.44
C HIS A 130 -7.42 -9.85 5.34
N LEU A 131 -8.49 -10.22 4.63
CA LEU A 131 -9.10 -9.37 3.60
C LEU A 131 -9.69 -8.08 4.15
N VAL A 132 -10.25 -8.10 5.37
CA VAL A 132 -10.72 -6.88 6.05
C VAL A 132 -9.56 -5.92 6.32
N TRP A 133 -8.44 -6.43 6.83
CA TRP A 133 -7.22 -5.62 7.03
C TRP A 133 -6.65 -5.09 5.72
N LEU A 134 -6.66 -5.90 4.67
CA LEU A 134 -6.19 -5.51 3.34
C LEU A 134 -7.09 -4.41 2.73
N THR A 135 -8.40 -4.52 2.91
CA THR A 135 -9.36 -3.46 2.54
C THR A 135 -9.05 -2.16 3.27
N ALA A 136 -8.83 -2.24 4.59
CA ALA A 136 -8.51 -1.06 5.41
C ALA A 136 -7.19 -0.39 4.99
N VAL A 137 -6.14 -1.17 4.71
CA VAL A 137 -4.84 -0.61 4.28
C VAL A 137 -4.93 0.06 2.91
N ILE A 138 -5.72 -0.47 1.96
CA ILE A 138 -5.95 0.15 0.65
C ILE A 138 -6.68 1.50 0.81
N ILE A 139 -7.74 1.53 1.62
CA ILE A 139 -8.51 2.77 1.84
C ILE A 139 -7.62 3.83 2.51
N ILE A 140 -6.92 3.49 3.59
CA ILE A 140 -6.06 4.44 4.30
C ILE A 140 -4.87 4.86 3.42
N GLY A 141 -4.23 3.91 2.74
CA GLY A 141 -3.08 4.13 1.87
C GLY A 141 -3.40 5.00 0.64
N SER A 142 -4.65 5.02 0.17
CA SER A 142 -5.11 5.91 -0.91
C SER A 142 -5.61 7.28 -0.40
N LEU A 143 -6.20 7.32 0.79
CA LEU A 143 -6.66 8.57 1.41
C LEU A 143 -5.51 9.48 1.86
N ILE A 144 -4.46 8.92 2.48
CA ILE A 144 -3.30 9.71 2.97
C ILE A 144 -2.68 10.58 1.86
N PRO A 145 -2.27 10.04 0.70
CA PRO A 145 -1.74 10.84 -0.40
C PRO A 145 -2.71 11.89 -0.92
N THR A 146 -4.00 11.56 -1.00
CA THR A 146 -5.06 12.42 -1.53
C THR A 146 -5.36 13.59 -0.60
N LEU A 147 -5.42 13.34 0.71
CA LEU A 147 -5.85 14.32 1.71
C LEU A 147 -4.69 15.13 2.27
N LEU A 148 -3.50 14.54 2.45
CA LEU A 148 -2.45 15.08 3.32
C LEU A 148 -1.13 15.40 2.60
N LEU A 149 -0.83 14.80 1.45
CA LEU A 149 0.47 14.99 0.81
C LEU A 149 0.43 16.09 -0.26
N ARG A 150 1.17 17.19 -0.03
CA ARG A 150 1.45 18.17 -1.09
C ARG A 150 2.45 17.56 -2.07
N GLY A 151 2.13 17.60 -3.36
CA GLY A 151 3.09 17.26 -4.41
C GLY A 151 4.36 18.12 -4.31
N PRO A 152 5.51 17.62 -4.79
CA PRO A 152 6.68 18.47 -4.97
C PRO A 152 6.23 19.64 -5.85
N ARG A 153 6.42 20.88 -5.37
CA ARG A 153 6.16 22.08 -6.16
C ARG A 153 6.83 21.86 -7.52
N THR A 154 6.06 21.80 -8.60
CA THR A 154 6.56 22.32 -9.87
C THR A 154 6.92 23.76 -9.58
N ALA A 155 8.22 24.06 -9.57
CA ALA A 155 8.72 25.41 -9.45
C ALA A 155 8.04 26.25 -10.54
N ARG A 156 7.16 27.17 -10.13
CA ARG A 156 6.79 28.38 -10.85
C ARG A 156 6.58 29.45 -9.79
#